data_AF-A0A7S2WW19-F1
#
_entry.id   AF-A0A7S2WW19-F1
#
_cell.length_a   1.000
_cell.length_b   1.000
_cell.length_c   1.000
_cell.angle_alpha   90.00
_cell.angle_beta   90.00
_cell.angle_gamma   90.00
#
_symmetry.space_group_name_H-M   'P 1'
#
loop_
_entity.id
_entity.type
_entity.pdbx_description
1 polymer ?
#
loop_
_entity_poly.entity_id
_entity_poly.type
_entity_poly.pdbx_seq_one_letter_code
_entity_poly.pdbx_strand_id
1 'polypeptide(L)'
;LASAGVAWGLPDASQELVTFGGDSDYPWKLVNDPVMGGVSTSTWKVDRKSGLADWVGNCSIVPSLEAPGFCNAETWGRFLPKFADVSEYTHLIIVARSLMPYD
;
A
#
# COMPACT_ATOMS: atom_id res chain seq x y z
N LEU A 1 24.82 -10.61 8.82
CA LEU A 1 24.33 -9.21 8.88
C LEU A 1 22.82 -9.27 8.73
N ALA A 2 22.12 -9.32 9.86
CA ALA A 2 20.66 -9.39 9.90
C ALA A 2 20.10 -7.97 9.91
N SER A 3 19.22 -7.68 8.96
CA SER A 3 18.25 -6.59 9.09
C SER A 3 16.91 -7.27 9.33
N ALA A 4 16.67 -7.66 10.59
CA ALA A 4 15.32 -8.04 11.00
C ALA A 4 14.45 -6.79 10.81
N GLY A 5 13.51 -6.87 9.86
CA GLY A 5 12.42 -5.90 9.76
C GLY A 5 11.77 -5.72 11.13
N VAL A 6 11.24 -4.54 11.39
CA VAL A 6 10.52 -4.21 12.63
C VAL A 6 9.60 -5.39 12.97
N ALA A 7 9.91 -6.10 14.07
CA ALA A 7 9.18 -7.29 14.46
C ALA A 7 7.79 -6.87 14.96
N TRP A 8 6.82 -6.81 14.06
CA TRP A 8 5.44 -6.39 14.35
C TRP A 8 4.64 -7.43 15.16
N GLY A 9 5.29 -8.33 15.89
CA GLY A 9 4.62 -9.42 16.60
C GLY A 9 3.82 -10.33 15.67
N LEU A 10 4.27 -10.48 14.41
CA LEU A 10 3.64 -11.40 13.47
C LEU A 10 3.74 -12.84 14.01
N PRO A 11 2.74 -13.70 13.77
CA PRO A 11 2.82 -15.11 14.14
C PRO A 11 4.05 -15.79 13.53
N ASP A 12 4.65 -16.74 14.25
CA ASP A 12 5.86 -17.48 13.82
C ASP A 12 5.71 -18.17 12.45
N ALA A 13 4.47 -18.45 12.01
CA ALA A 13 4.14 -18.97 10.68
C ALA A 13 3.46 -17.90 9.82
N SER A 14 4.21 -16.88 9.38
CA SER A 14 3.73 -15.84 8.47
C SER A 14 4.69 -15.63 7.31
N GLN A 15 4.13 -15.36 6.12
CA GLN A 15 4.88 -15.00 4.90
C GLN A 15 4.80 -13.49 4.68
N GLU A 16 5.95 -12.83 4.61
CA GLU A 16 6.00 -11.42 4.20
C GLU A 16 5.64 -11.29 2.72
N LEU A 17 4.59 -10.53 2.42
CA LEU A 17 4.14 -10.28 1.05
C LEU A 17 4.80 -9.05 0.44
N VAL A 18 4.91 -7.96 1.21
CA VAL A 18 5.53 -6.70 0.80
C VAL A 18 6.20 -6.05 2.01
N THR A 19 7.41 -5.52 1.80
CA THR A 19 8.21 -4.72 2.73
C THR A 19 8.63 -3.41 2.05
N PHE A 20 8.71 -2.31 2.80
CA PHE A 20 9.07 -0.98 2.27
C PHE A 20 10.48 -0.55 2.72
N GLY A 21 11.42 -1.47 2.59
CA GLY A 21 12.79 -1.32 3.09
C GLY A 21 13.66 -2.57 3.00
N GLY A 22 13.06 -3.74 2.70
CA GLY A 22 13.74 -5.00 2.43
C GLY A 22 13.80 -5.37 0.94
N ASP A 23 13.83 -6.67 0.66
CA ASP A 23 14.12 -7.22 -0.68
C ASP A 23 12.92 -7.21 -1.65
N SER A 24 11.71 -6.91 -1.19
CA SER A 24 10.54 -6.80 -2.06
C SER A 24 10.49 -5.43 -2.75
N ASP A 25 10.90 -5.39 -4.01
CA ASP A 25 10.88 -4.16 -4.83
C ASP A 25 9.72 -4.20 -5.85
N TYR A 26 8.50 -4.07 -5.34
CA TYR A 26 7.31 -3.98 -6.17
C TYR A 26 7.09 -2.53 -6.63
N PRO A 27 6.89 -2.27 -7.94
CA PRO A 27 6.53 -0.94 -8.41
C PRO A 27 5.09 -0.62 -8.00
N TRP A 28 4.88 0.53 -7.38
CA TRP A 28 3.56 1.01 -6.99
C TRP A 28 3.06 2.08 -7.96
N LYS A 29 1.80 1.95 -8.38
CA LYS A 29 1.09 2.91 -9.21
C LYS A 29 -0.09 3.46 -8.42
N LEU A 30 -0.24 4.77 -8.50
CA LEU A 30 -1.42 5.44 -7.98
C LEU A 30 -2.50 5.47 -9.06
N VAL A 31 -3.71 5.07 -8.67
CA VAL A 31 -4.91 5.12 -9.48
C VAL A 31 -5.96 5.89 -8.69
N ASN A 32 -6.21 7.13 -9.08
CA ASN A 32 -7.24 7.97 -8.48
C ASN A 32 -8.38 8.12 -9.48
N ASP A 33 -9.62 8.16 -8.99
CA ASP A 33 -10.90 8.36 -9.71
C ASP A 33 -10.79 8.88 -11.17
N PRO A 34 -10.43 8.02 -12.15
CA PRO A 34 -9.96 8.51 -13.45
C PRO A 34 -11.12 8.78 -14.41
N VAL A 35 -12.34 8.41 -14.03
CA VAL A 35 -13.51 8.38 -14.89
C VAL A 35 -14.38 9.61 -14.61
N MET A 36 -14.87 10.24 -15.68
CA MET A 36 -15.78 11.39 -15.67
C MET A 36 -15.25 12.66 -14.96
N GLY A 37 -13.93 12.90 -14.94
CA GLY A 37 -13.36 14.13 -14.39
C GLY A 37 -13.23 14.13 -12.87
N GLY A 38 -12.91 12.96 -12.30
CA GLY A 38 -12.50 12.88 -10.90
C GLY A 38 -11.28 13.75 -10.62
N VAL A 39 -11.20 14.20 -9.36
CA VAL A 39 -10.25 15.21 -8.89
C VAL A 39 -9.62 14.78 -7.56
N SER A 40 -9.69 13.49 -7.24
CA SER A 40 -8.99 12.93 -6.09
C SER A 40 -7.49 12.84 -6.40
N THR A 41 -6.66 13.10 -5.41
CA THR A 41 -5.20 13.10 -5.58
C THR A 41 -4.55 12.28 -4.49
N SER A 42 -3.41 11.67 -4.80
CA SER A 42 -2.62 10.96 -3.81
C SER A 42 -1.14 11.01 -4.14
N THR A 43 -0.31 10.81 -3.12
CA THR A 43 1.14 10.72 -3.21
C THR A 43 1.64 9.44 -2.55
N TRP A 44 2.71 8.87 -3.09
CA TRP A 44 3.32 7.64 -2.60
C TRP A 44 4.80 7.83 -2.40
N LYS A 45 5.31 7.51 -1.20
CA LYS A 45 6.72 7.58 -0.89
C LYS A 45 7.12 6.44 0.03
N VAL A 46 8.18 5.72 -0.34
CA VAL A 46 8.79 4.72 0.54
C VAL A 46 9.84 5.38 1.42
N ASP A 47 9.65 5.33 2.73
CA ASP A 47 10.67 5.71 3.71
C ASP A 47 11.48 4.48 4.15
N ARG A 48 12.63 4.30 3.50
CA ARG A 48 13.54 3.19 3.78
C ARG A 48 14.09 3.19 5.22
N LYS A 49 14.07 4.32 5.95
CA LYS A 49 14.55 4.38 7.33
C LYS A 49 13.55 3.77 8.30
N SER A 50 12.25 4.07 8.12
CA SER A 50 11.18 3.48 8.92
C SER A 50 10.71 2.12 8.40
N GLY A 51 11.02 1.79 7.15
CA GLY A 51 10.57 0.54 6.51
C GLY A 51 9.09 0.60 6.12
N LEU A 52 8.52 1.79 5.95
CA LEU A 52 7.11 2.04 5.69
C LEU A 52 6.91 2.79 4.37
N ALA A 53 5.72 2.62 3.78
CA ALA A 53 5.24 3.51 2.72
C ALA A 53 4.34 4.58 3.32
N ASP A 54 4.67 5.84 3.06
CA ASP A 54 3.81 6.99 3.30
C ASP A 54 2.88 7.16 2.09
N TRP A 55 1.60 6.89 2.31
CA TRP A 55 0.54 7.11 1.34
C TRP A 55 -0.41 8.18 1.87
N VAL A 56 -0.49 9.31 1.17
CA VAL A 56 -1.35 10.44 1.53
C VAL A 56 -2.33 10.66 0.38
N GLY A 57 -3.62 10.51 0.65
CA GLY A 57 -4.69 10.69 -0.31
C GLY A 57 -5.69 11.76 0.13
N ASN A 58 -6.22 12.50 -0.85
CA ASN A 58 -7.36 13.40 -0.70
C ASN A 58 -8.46 12.93 -1.66
N CYS A 59 -9.49 12.30 -1.10
CA CYS A 59 -10.69 11.90 -1.84
C CYS A 59 -11.64 13.08 -1.96
N SER A 60 -11.95 13.48 -3.19
CA SER A 60 -12.82 14.61 -3.48
C SER A 60 -14.18 14.13 -3.99
N ILE A 61 -15.18 15.01 -3.98
CA ILE A 61 -16.44 14.75 -4.70
C ILE A 61 -16.17 14.85 -6.20
N VAL A 62 -16.52 13.80 -6.94
CA VAL A 62 -16.42 13.76 -8.41
C VAL A 62 -17.54 14.64 -8.98
N PRO A 63 -17.22 15.77 -9.66
CA PRO A 63 -18.24 16.78 -10.00
C PRO A 63 -19.35 16.28 -10.93
N SER A 64 -19.02 15.35 -11.82
CA SER A 64 -19.96 14.79 -12.80
C SER A 64 -20.90 13.73 -12.22
N LEU A 65 -20.50 13.09 -11.11
CA LEU A 65 -21.25 12.00 -10.48
C LEU A 65 -21.94 12.45 -9.19
N GLU A 66 -21.58 13.63 -8.66
CA GLU A 66 -22.01 14.12 -7.35
C GLU A 66 -21.78 13.09 -6.23
N ALA A 67 -20.72 12.28 -6.37
CA ALA A 67 -20.42 11.15 -5.49
C ALA A 67 -18.97 11.19 -4.99
N PRO A 68 -18.67 10.54 -3.84
CA PRO A 68 -17.30 10.41 -3.35
C PRO A 68 -16.39 9.70 -4.36
N GLY A 69 -15.23 10.30 -4.63
CA GLY A 69 -14.15 9.68 -5.39
C GLY A 69 -13.33 8.68 -4.57
N PHE A 70 -12.19 8.28 -5.10
CA PHE A 70 -11.26 7.36 -4.44
C PHE A 70 -9.81 7.62 -4.82
N CYS A 71 -8.90 7.21 -3.93
CA CYS A 71 -7.48 7.03 -4.20
C CYS A 71 -7.13 5.54 -4.01
N ASN A 72 -6.36 4.98 -4.93
CA ASN A 72 -5.87 3.61 -4.84
C ASN A 72 -4.36 3.52 -5.10
N ALA A 73 -3.68 2.64 -4.39
CA ALA A 73 -2.28 2.30 -4.60
C ALA A 73 -2.20 0.82 -4.98
N GLU A 74 -1.72 0.55 -6.20
CA GLU A 74 -1.72 -0.79 -6.78
C GLU A 74 -0.30 -1.20 -7.16
N THR A 75 0.00 -2.49 -7.05
CA THR A 75 1.17 -3.09 -7.65
C THR A 75 0.80 -4.36 -8.40
N TRP A 76 1.60 -4.73 -9.41
CA TRP A 76 1.39 -5.94 -10.18
C TRP A 76 2.74 -6.60 -10.51
N GLY A 77 2.78 -7.92 -10.41
CA GLY A 77 3.88 -8.73 -10.93
C GLY A 77 3.62 -9.08 -12.39
N ARG A 78 4.35 -8.48 -13.34
CA ARG A 78 4.20 -8.84 -14.77
C ARG A 78 5.14 -9.98 -15.19
N PHE A 79 6.40 -9.93 -14.78
CA PHE A 79 7.42 -10.93 -15.13
C PHE A 79 8.32 -11.27 -13.94
N LEU A 80 8.81 -10.26 -13.21
CA LEU A 80 9.45 -10.34 -11.89
C LEU A 80 9.22 -9.00 -11.16
N PRO A 81 9.13 -8.97 -9.82
CA PRO A 81 9.04 -10.14 -8.93
C PRO A 81 7.66 -10.81 -9.02
N LYS A 82 7.64 -12.15 -8.86
CA LYS A 82 6.39 -12.89 -8.65
C LYS A 82 5.99 -12.74 -7.18
N PHE A 83 4.70 -12.54 -6.93
CA PHE A 83 4.17 -12.61 -5.58
C PHE A 83 4.39 -14.00 -4.99
N ALA A 84 4.65 -14.07 -3.69
CA ALA A 84 4.70 -15.32 -2.97
C ALA A 84 3.35 -16.04 -3.06
N ASP A 85 3.38 -17.36 -3.23
CA ASP A 85 2.18 -18.18 -3.09
C ASP A 85 1.82 -18.25 -1.60
N VAL A 86 0.61 -17.80 -1.27
CA VAL A 86 0.08 -17.81 0.10
C VAL A 86 -1.22 -18.60 0.21
N SER A 87 -1.45 -19.55 -0.70
CA SER A 87 -2.65 -20.40 -0.71
C SER A 87 -2.81 -21.27 0.55
N GLU A 88 -1.74 -21.53 1.29
CA GLU A 88 -1.78 -22.24 2.58
C GLU A 88 -2.20 -21.35 3.76
N TYR A 89 -2.20 -20.03 3.60
CA TYR A 89 -2.54 -19.07 4.65
C TYR A 89 -4.02 -18.71 4.59
N THR A 90 -4.61 -18.44 5.75
CA THR A 90 -6.04 -18.14 5.89
C THR A 90 -6.34 -16.66 6.13
N HIS A 91 -5.32 -15.88 6.51
CA HIS A 91 -5.47 -14.49 6.93
C HIS A 91 -4.43 -13.60 6.27
N LEU A 92 -4.81 -12.35 6.02
CA LEU A 92 -3.91 -11.28 5.62
C LEU A 92 -3.75 -10.31 6.79
N ILE A 93 -2.51 -9.97 7.11
CA ILE A 93 -2.20 -8.96 8.12
C ILE A 93 -1.67 -7.72 7.40
N ILE A 94 -2.26 -6.56 7.72
CA ILE A 94 -1.83 -5.26 7.23
C ILE A 94 -1.50 -4.40 8.43
N VAL A 95 -0.26 -3.93 8.50
CA VAL A 95 0.16 -2.94 9.50
C VAL A 95 0.00 -1.56 8.89
N ALA A 96 -0.98 -0.81 9.38
CA ALA A 96 -1.26 0.55 8.94
C ALA A 96 -1.36 1.50 10.14
N ARG A 97 -0.97 2.75 9.92
CA ARG A 97 -1.06 3.82 10.92
C ARG A 97 -1.50 5.10 10.23
N SER A 98 -2.54 5.75 10.76
CA SER A 98 -2.85 7.13 10.39
C SER A 98 -1.95 8.09 11.16
N LEU A 99 -1.35 9.04 10.46
CA LEU A 99 -0.67 10.20 11.06
C LEU A 99 -1.52 11.47 10.95
N MET A 100 -2.63 11.40 10.21
CA MET A 100 -3.56 12.51 10.06
C MET A 100 -4.54 12.51 11.24
N PRO A 101 -4.72 13.65 11.92
CA PRO A 101 -5.80 13.83 12.88
C PRO A 101 -7.15 13.56 12.23
N TYR A 102 -8.08 13.01 12.99
CA TYR A 102 -9.48 13.04 12.62
C TYR A 102 -10.05 14.37 13.10
N ASP A 103 -10.62 15.15 12.18
CA ASP A 103 -11.31 16.41 12.48
C ASP A 103 -12.75 16.15 12.95
#